data_AF-A0AAT9HWG5-F1
#
_entry.id   AF-A0AAT9HWG5-F1
#
_cell.length_a   1.000
_cell.length_b   1.000
_cell.length_c   1.000
_cell.angle_alpha   90.00
_cell.angle_beta   90.00
_cell.angle_gamma   90.00
#
_symmetry.space_group_name_H-M   'P 1'
#
loop_
_entity.id
_entity.type
_entity.pdbx_description
1 polymer ?
#
loop_
_entity_poly.entity_id
_entity_poly.type
_entity_poly.pdbx_seq_one_letter_code
_entity_poly.pdbx_strand_id
1 'polypeptide(L)' 'MPVDTLRELKILVDRDEDGYLLQIFTKPVQDRPTVFFELIERHGSMGFGKGNFKALFEAIEREQEKRGNL' A
#
# COMPACT_ATOMS: atom_id res chain seq x y z
N MET A 1 0.36 17.52 0.94
CA MET A 1 1.17 17.35 -0.29
C MET A 1 0.27 17.47 -1.52
N PRO A 2 0.76 17.96 -2.67
CA PRO A 2 0.01 17.93 -3.93
C PRO A 2 -0.34 16.49 -4.35
N VAL A 3 -1.53 16.29 -4.90
CA VAL A 3 -2.02 14.96 -5.32
C VAL A 3 -1.12 14.32 -6.38
N ASP A 4 -0.54 15.13 -7.26
CA ASP A 4 0.34 14.62 -8.32
C ASP A 4 1.62 14.00 -7.76
N THR A 5 2.18 14.56 -6.69
CA THR A 5 3.33 13.97 -6.00
C THR A 5 2.99 12.63 -5.36
N LEU A 6 1.80 12.51 -4.76
CA LEU A 6 1.34 11.24 -4.18
C LEU A 6 1.19 10.17 -5.27
N ARG A 7 0.65 10.54 -6.43
CA ARG A 7 0.52 9.65 -7.59
C ARG A 7 1.89 9.22 -8.13
N GLU A 8 2.82 10.15 -8.29
CA GLU A 8 4.19 9.88 -8.76
C GLU A 8 4.90 8.88 -7.85
N LEU A 9 4.79 9.09 -6.53
CA LEU A 9 5.39 8.22 -5.51
C LEU A 9 4.59 6.93 -5.24
N LYS A 10 3.42 6.76 -5.86
CA LYS A 10 2.49 5.64 -5.64
C LYS A 10 2.05 5.51 -4.17
N ILE A 11 1.88 6.64 -3.50
CA ILE A 11 1.37 6.72 -2.14
C ILE A 11 -0.15 6.60 -2.19
N LEU A 12 -0.68 5.67 -1.42
CA LEU A 12 -2.10 5.42 -1.25
C LEU A 12 -2.66 6.32 -0.14
N VAL A 13 -3.93 6.69 -0.26
CA VAL A 13 -4.61 7.58 0.70
C VAL A 13 -5.90 6.91 1.15
N ASP A 14 -6.10 6.79 2.46
CA ASP A 14 -7.37 6.37 3.06
C ASP A 14 -7.83 7.41 4.10
N ARG A 15 -9.14 7.51 4.32
CA ARG A 15 -9.75 8.51 5.20
C ARG A 15 -10.85 7.87 6.06
N ASP A 16 -10.89 8.24 7.33
CA ASP A 16 -11.96 7.90 8.27
C ASP A 16 -12.55 9.18 8.92
N GLU A 17 -13.37 8.99 9.96
CA GLU A 17 -14.02 10.08 10.69
C GLU A 17 -13.02 10.95 11.48
N ASP A 18 -11.90 10.36 11.91
CA ASP A 18 -10.89 11.00 12.77
C ASP A 18 -9.75 11.66 11.97
N GLY A 19 -9.61 11.32 10.69
CA GLY A 19 -8.64 11.95 9.81
C GLY A 19 -8.30 11.12 8.57
N TYR A 20 -7.05 11.17 8.13
CA TYR A 20 -6.57 10.41 6.98
C TYR A 20 -5.20 9.81 7.23
N LEU A 21 -4.82 8.85 6.40
CA LEU A 21 -3.51 8.23 6.41
C LEU A 21 -2.94 8.13 4.99
N LEU A 22 -1.62 8.17 4.91
CA LEU A 22 -0.84 7.95 3.70
C LEU A 22 -0.06 6.65 3.87
N GLN A 23 -0.13 5.75 2.89
CA GLN A 23 0.51 4.44 2.93
C GLN A 23 1.32 4.17 1.67
N ILE A 24 2.44 3.47 1.83
CA ILE A 24 3.17 2.86 0.72
C ILE A 24 3.75 1.51 1.16
N PHE A 25 3.71 0.54 0.25
CA PHE A 25 4.20 -0.81 0.50
C PHE A 25 5.44 -1.07 -0.33
N THR A 26 6.44 -1.72 0.27
CA THR A 26 7.61 -2.16 -0.46
C THR A 26 7.30 -3.43 -1.26
N LYS A 27 8.14 -3.73 -2.25
CA LYS A 27 8.24 -5.11 -2.75
C LYS A 27 8.68 -6.05 -1.62
N PRO A 28 8.48 -7.37 -1.78
CA PRO A 28 9.06 -8.34 -0.86
C PRO A 28 10.57 -8.12 -0.70
N VAL A 29 11.06 -8.20 0.54
CA VAL A 29 12.48 -7.95 0.85
C VAL A 29 13.36 -9.20 0.69
N GLN A 30 12.75 -10.32 0.36
CA GLN A 30 13.38 -11.60 0.09
C GLN A 30 12.92 -12.11 -1.28
N ASP A 31 13.67 -13.06 -1.86
CA ASP A 31 13.30 -13.69 -3.13
C ASP A 31 11.94 -14.41 -3.03
N ARG A 32 11.64 -14.95 -1.84
CA ARG A 32 10.32 -15.51 -1.52
C ARG A 32 9.35 -14.38 -1.18
N PRO A 33 8.13 -14.35 -1.76
CA PRO A 33 7.16 -13.27 -1.57
C PRO A 33 6.42 -13.40 -0.23
N THR A 34 7.14 -13.32 0.89
CA THR A 34 6.61 -13.58 2.24
C THR A 34 6.60 -12.34 3.13
N VAL A 35 7.67 -11.54 3.09
CA VAL A 35 7.84 -10.39 3.97
C VAL A 35 8.02 -9.12 3.14
N PHE A 36 7.25 -8.09 3.48
CA PHE A 36 7.33 -6.74 2.94
C PHE A 36 7.18 -5.73 4.09
N PHE A 37 7.50 -4.47 3.81
CA PHE A 37 7.31 -3.38 4.76
C PHE A 37 6.19 -2.44 4.29
N GLU A 38 5.53 -1.85 5.27
CA GLU A 38 4.59 -0.75 5.11
C GLU A 38 5.20 0.49 5.76
N LEU A 39 5.17 1.62 5.03
CA LEU A 39 5.41 2.93 5.60
C LEU A 39 4.07 3.67 5.68
N ILE A 40 3.74 4.16 6.87
CA ILE A 40 2.48 4.84 7.15
C ILE A 40 2.71 6.18 7.82
N GLU A 41 2.06 7.22 7.29
CA GLU A 41 1.98 8.55 7.90
C GLU A 41 0.54 8.84 8.28
N ARG A 42 0.31 9.15 9.56
CA ARG A 42 -1.03 9.33 10.13
C ARG A 42 -1.32 10.80 10.42
N HIS A 43 -2.49 11.24 9.97
CA HIS A 43 -3.05 12.55 10.28
C HIS A 43 -4.42 12.36 10.92
N GLY A 44 -4.42 11.95 12.19
CA GLY A 44 -5.63 11.69 12.99
C GLY A 44 -6.19 10.27 12.86
N SER A 45 -6.22 9.71 11.64
CA SER A 45 -6.75 8.35 11.42
C SER A 45 -5.99 7.30 12.23
N MET A 46 -6.75 6.49 12.98
CA MET A 46 -6.27 5.35 13.78
C MET A 46 -6.47 3.99 13.09
N GLY A 47 -7.13 3.98 11.93
CA GLY A 47 -7.38 2.77 11.14
C GLY A 47 -6.13 2.19 10.45
N PHE A 48 -6.31 1.10 9.71
CA PHE A 48 -5.22 0.43 8.96
C PHE A 48 -5.29 0.63 7.45
N GLY A 49 -6.18 1.50 6.97
CA GLY A 49 -6.34 1.73 5.54
C GLY A 49 -6.92 0.52 4.81
N LYS A 50 -8.13 0.06 5.20
CA LYS A 50 -8.74 -1.17 4.67
C LYS A 50 -8.90 -1.12 3.14
N GLY A 51 -9.12 0.07 2.57
CA GLY A 51 -9.17 0.25 1.11
C GLY A 51 -7.82 -0.02 0.44
N ASN A 52 -6.74 0.44 1.07
CA ASN A 52 -5.38 0.31 0.56
C ASN A 52 -4.89 -1.15 0.58
N PHE A 53 -5.33 -1.93 1.58
CA PHE A 53 -5.01 -3.35 1.67
C PHE A 53 -5.54 -4.16 0.48
N LYS A 54 -6.74 -3.88 -0.01
CA LYS A 54 -7.29 -4.55 -1.19
C LYS A 54 -6.44 -4.26 -2.43
N ALA A 55 -6.08 -3.00 -2.64
CA ALA A 55 -5.23 -2.59 -3.76
C ALA A 55 -3.83 -3.22 -3.70
N LEU A 56 -3.28 -3.41 -2.51
CA LEU A 56 -2.02 -4.13 -2.29
C LEU A 56 -2.13 -5.60 -2.71
N PHE A 57 -3.16 -6.32 -2.24
CA PHE A 57 -3.35 -7.73 -2.59
C PHE A 57 -3.50 -7.93 -4.11
N GLU A 58 -4.31 -7.09 -4.77
CA GLU A 58 -4.46 -7.14 -6.23
C GLU A 58 -3.16 -6.82 -6.98
N ALA A 59 -2.28 -5.99 -6.41
CA ALA A 59 -0.96 -5.71 -6.99
C ALA A 59 0.01 -6.89 -6.82
N ILE A 60 -0.03 -7.56 -5.65
CA ILE A 60 0.78 -8.76 -5.36
C ILE A 60 0.34 -9.93 -6.23
N GLU A 61 -0.95 -10.20 -6.37
CA GLU A 61 -1.49 -11.27 -7.22
C GLU A 61 -1.05 -11.09 -8.68
N ARG A 62 -1.18 -9.88 -9.23
CA ARG A 62 -0.69 -9.55 -10.58
C ARG A 62 0.83 -9.76 -10.72
N GLU A 63 1.61 -9.56 -9.66
CA GLU A 63 3.04 -9.84 -9.69
C GLU A 63 3.35 -11.34 -9.60
N GLN A 64 2.56 -12.11 -8.85
CA GLN A 64 2.69 -13.57 -8.77
C GLN A 64 2.30 -14.27 -10.08
N GLU A 65 1.22 -13.83 -10.74
CA GLU A 65 0.81 -14.32 -12.07
C GLU A 65 1.94 -14.16 -13.09
N LYS A 66 2.62 -13.00 -13.10
CA LYS A 66 3.77 -12.75 -13.99
C LYS A 66 4.97 -13.64 -13.71
N ARG A 67 5.12 -14.13 -12.48
CA ARG A 67 6.20 -15.04 -12.08
C ARG A 67 5.88 -16.51 -12.37
N GLY A 68 4.64 -16.83 -12.78
CA GLY A 68 4.24 -18.19 -13.16
C GLY A 68 3.98 -19.14 -11.99
N ASN A 69 3.68 -18.61 -10.79
CA ASN A 69 3.48 -19.40 -9.57
C ASN A 69 2.00 -19.51 -9.12
N LEU A 70 1.04 -19.33 -10.04
CA LEU A 70 -0.39 -19.61 -9.84
C LEU A 70 -0.86 -20.72 -10.79
#